data_AF-A0A197JPE5-F1
#
_entry.id   AF-A0A197JPE5-F1
#
_cell.length_a   1.000
_cell.length_b   1.000
_cell.length_c   1.000
_cell.angle_alpha   90.00
_cell.angle_beta   90.00
_cell.angle_gamma   90.00
#
_symmetry.space_group_name_H-M   'P 1'
#
loop_
_entity.id
_entity.type
_entity.pdbx_description
1 polymer ?
#
loop_
_entity_poly.entity_id
_entity_poly.type
_entity_poly.pdbx_seq_one_letter_code
_entity_poly.pdbx_strand_id
1 'polypeptide(L)'
;MQNMFSNITSAFCFPQKPNIPVRIPNDDTSFNPKEYPHVIVSAEGKMSGKVLLVHGGTETDETGLGLISTRVWVVNEADKEQVVISASFDKETHTYHLETPKEQCFNAIYYETMVQYPSTTTSTSSLSFSLPNTSLSGSDLSKLAFGSIKTALSNGSIALQDLNGEITHLQTSNGSVSGSFDAGHIDLNSTNGSITAKISVRDAQDGSQSRINTRTTNGRLDIHARATQTTRGLWMNNSSTNGRVTVGALLNKADRTSVIHSTTNNGKVEVDIDASQTGQPLEVKQSTSNGAIRSNLMIPVDQPFQGHIQTSNGSIEANLGSFDLSTSHSSAIVEGTDLTLTKNNKSAKQGYRGAEGPSQIKLSSSNSSVALRFYPAGESLAAKEG
;
A
#
# COMPACT_ATOMS: atom_id res chain seq x y z
N MET A 1 -0.46 -28.62 42.70
CA MET A 1 -0.56 -27.98 41.38
C MET A 1 -0.09 -26.54 41.51
N GLN A 2 1.21 -26.32 41.34
CA GLN A 2 1.89 -25.04 41.48
C GLN A 2 2.09 -24.47 40.06
N ASN A 3 1.45 -23.34 39.76
CA ASN A 3 1.59 -22.64 38.49
C ASN A 3 2.97 -21.97 38.41
N MET A 4 3.85 -22.52 37.57
CA MET A 4 5.05 -21.83 37.10
C MET A 4 4.67 -20.86 35.97
N PHE A 5 4.32 -19.63 36.31
CA PHE A 5 4.43 -18.50 35.39
C PHE A 5 5.85 -17.93 35.57
N SER A 6 6.79 -18.38 34.75
CA SER A 6 8.07 -17.68 34.60
C SER A 6 7.82 -16.37 33.86
N ASN A 7 7.99 -15.25 34.58
CA ASN A 7 8.01 -13.92 34.00
C ASN A 7 9.21 -13.81 33.05
N ILE A 8 8.99 -13.99 31.75
CA ILE A 8 9.94 -13.60 30.71
C ILE A 8 9.82 -12.07 30.57
N THR A 9 10.53 -11.34 31.42
CA THR A 9 10.87 -9.94 31.15
C THR A 9 11.90 -9.92 30.03
N SER A 10 11.45 -10.05 28.79
CA SER A 10 12.27 -9.67 27.63
C SER A 10 12.44 -8.15 27.69
N ALA A 11 13.61 -7.70 28.15
CA ALA A 11 13.98 -6.29 28.08
C ALA A 11 13.85 -5.83 26.62
N PHE A 12 12.92 -4.92 26.36
CA PHE A 12 12.77 -4.27 25.06
C PHE A 12 13.97 -3.34 24.86
N CYS A 13 15.05 -3.86 24.29
CA CYS A 13 16.16 -3.03 23.82
C CYS A 13 15.72 -2.33 22.53
N PHE A 14 15.46 -1.03 22.60
CA PHE A 14 15.21 -0.22 21.42
C PHE A 14 16.48 -0.16 20.54
N PRO A 15 16.36 -0.25 19.21
CA PRO A 15 17.49 -0.18 18.30
C PRO A 15 18.11 1.22 18.36
N GLN A 16 19.31 1.32 18.94
CA GLN A 16 20.14 2.51 18.86
C GLN A 16 21.48 2.14 18.24
N LYS A 17 21.99 3.02 17.37
CA LYS A 17 23.36 2.93 16.87
C LYS A 17 24.31 2.91 18.07
N PRO A 18 25.21 1.92 18.19
CA PRO A 18 26.11 1.86 19.34
C PRO A 18 27.02 3.08 19.41
N ASN A 19 27.31 3.53 20.65
CA ASN A 19 28.05 4.75 20.92
C ASN A 19 29.54 4.68 20.51
N ILE A 20 30.14 3.49 20.48
CA ILE A 20 31.53 3.27 20.07
C ILE A 20 31.60 2.01 19.23
N PRO A 21 31.29 2.08 17.94
CA PRO A 21 31.22 0.89 17.11
C PRO A 21 32.58 0.53 16.50
N VAL A 22 32.84 -0.77 16.40
CA VAL A 22 33.92 -1.30 15.57
C VAL A 22 33.41 -1.32 14.13
N ARG A 23 34.09 -0.61 13.24
CA ARG A 23 33.77 -0.60 11.80
C ARG A 23 34.45 -1.78 11.12
N ILE A 24 33.66 -2.60 10.44
CA ILE A 24 34.16 -3.62 9.50
C ILE A 24 34.53 -2.90 8.20
N PRO A 25 35.62 -3.29 7.49
CA PRO A 25 35.93 -2.75 6.17
C PRO A 25 34.69 -2.73 5.27
N ASN A 26 34.57 -1.68 4.44
CA ASN A 26 33.49 -1.60 3.47
C ASN A 26 33.69 -2.69 2.43
N ASP A 27 32.66 -3.49 2.19
CA ASP A 27 32.56 -4.32 1.00
C ASP A 27 31.60 -3.63 0.05
N ASP A 28 32.21 -2.94 -0.92
CA ASP A 28 31.52 -2.31 -2.02
C ASP A 28 31.55 -3.29 -3.20
N THR A 29 30.39 -3.55 -3.80
CA THR A 29 30.29 -4.37 -5.00
C THR A 29 29.62 -3.58 -6.12
N SER A 30 30.28 -3.53 -7.28
CA SER A 30 29.74 -2.91 -8.48
C SER A 30 29.12 -3.96 -9.39
N PHE A 31 28.07 -3.58 -10.10
CA PHE A 31 27.42 -4.45 -11.09
C PHE A 31 27.03 -3.65 -12.34
N ASN A 32 27.02 -4.28 -13.50
CA ASN A 32 26.51 -3.66 -14.71
C ASN A 32 24.99 -3.93 -14.80
N PRO A 33 24.10 -2.91 -14.69
CA PRO A 33 22.65 -3.13 -14.69
C PRO A 33 22.11 -3.74 -16.00
N LYS A 34 22.87 -3.65 -17.10
CA LYS A 34 22.51 -4.28 -18.38
C LYS A 34 22.81 -5.77 -18.42
N GLU A 35 23.88 -6.19 -17.74
CA GLU A 35 24.30 -7.60 -17.66
C GLU A 35 23.59 -8.33 -16.52
N TYR A 36 23.39 -7.63 -15.40
CA TYR A 36 22.72 -8.14 -14.20
C TYR A 36 21.45 -7.32 -13.90
N PRO A 37 20.41 -7.45 -14.73
CA PRO A 37 19.17 -6.70 -14.55
C PRO A 37 18.32 -7.21 -13.37
N HIS A 38 18.70 -8.33 -12.75
CA HIS A 38 18.09 -8.84 -11.52
C HIS A 38 19.04 -8.60 -10.35
N VAL A 39 18.58 -7.85 -9.33
CA VAL A 39 19.36 -7.57 -8.12
C VAL A 39 18.63 -8.12 -6.90
N ILE A 40 19.33 -8.93 -6.10
CA ILE A 40 18.82 -9.49 -4.85
C ILE A 40 19.72 -9.00 -3.71
N VAL A 41 19.12 -8.35 -2.72
CA VAL A 41 19.78 -7.92 -1.49
C VAL A 41 19.12 -8.64 -0.33
N SER A 42 19.88 -9.49 0.34
CA SER A 42 19.38 -10.35 1.41
C SER A 42 20.27 -10.29 2.63
N ALA A 43 19.69 -10.58 3.80
CA ALA A 43 20.44 -10.65 5.03
C ALA A 43 19.78 -11.62 6.01
N GLU A 44 20.59 -12.28 6.83
CA GLU A 44 20.12 -13.21 7.85
C GLU A 44 20.86 -13.10 9.18
N GLY A 45 20.22 -13.57 10.25
CA GLY A 45 20.71 -13.44 11.62
C GLY A 45 20.10 -12.26 12.38
N LYS A 46 20.73 -11.89 13.50
CA LYS A 46 20.21 -10.87 14.43
C LYS A 46 20.93 -9.53 14.25
N MET A 47 20.43 -8.76 13.30
CA MET A 47 20.90 -7.41 13.02
C MET A 47 19.75 -6.40 13.00
N SER A 48 20.09 -5.13 12.86
CA SER A 48 19.18 -4.06 12.50
C SER A 48 19.86 -3.14 11.49
N GLY A 49 19.10 -2.43 10.66
CA GLY A 49 19.76 -1.57 9.69
C GLY A 49 18.82 -0.69 8.88
N LYS A 50 19.42 -0.02 7.91
CA LYS A 50 18.67 0.71 6.89
C LYS A 50 19.26 0.47 5.50
N VAL A 51 18.39 0.48 4.51
CA VAL A 51 18.75 0.49 3.11
C VAL A 51 18.31 1.81 2.48
N LEU A 52 19.21 2.41 1.71
CA LEU A 52 18.93 3.55 0.85
C LEU A 52 19.00 3.12 -0.62
N LEU A 53 17.90 3.27 -1.35
CA LEU A 53 17.83 3.08 -2.80
C LEU A 53 18.01 4.44 -3.48
N VAL A 54 19.00 4.54 -4.36
CA VAL A 54 19.39 5.79 -5.04
C VAL A 54 19.42 5.57 -6.55
N HIS A 55 19.01 6.58 -7.31
CA HIS A 55 19.17 6.63 -8.76
C HIS A 55 19.95 7.89 -9.15
N GLY A 56 21.08 7.70 -9.83
CA GLY A 56 22.10 8.72 -10.11
C GLY A 56 23.17 8.82 -9.03
N GLY A 57 24.20 9.61 -9.33
CA GLY A 57 25.30 9.95 -8.42
C GLY A 57 26.65 9.88 -9.12
N THR A 58 27.57 10.78 -8.75
CA THR A 58 28.79 11.08 -9.52
C THR A 58 29.60 9.82 -9.87
N GLU A 59 29.83 8.93 -8.91
CA GLU A 59 30.63 7.71 -9.09
C GLU A 59 29.97 6.69 -10.03
N THR A 60 28.68 6.40 -9.84
CA THR A 60 27.95 5.48 -10.70
C THR A 60 27.76 6.06 -12.10
N ASP A 61 27.57 7.38 -12.21
CA ASP A 61 27.33 8.06 -13.48
C ASP A 61 28.57 8.06 -14.38
N GLU A 62 29.77 8.26 -13.80
CA GLU A 62 31.02 8.22 -14.54
C GLU A 62 31.34 6.81 -15.07
N THR A 63 31.04 5.78 -14.28
CA THR A 63 31.37 4.39 -14.62
C THR A 63 30.28 3.68 -15.41
N GLY A 64 29.03 4.14 -15.32
CA GLY A 64 27.86 3.44 -15.84
C GLY A 64 27.53 2.14 -15.09
N LEU A 65 28.16 1.90 -13.94
CA LEU A 65 27.93 0.72 -13.09
C LEU A 65 27.00 1.09 -11.93
N GLY A 66 26.15 0.13 -11.54
CA GLY A 66 25.46 0.16 -10.26
C GLY A 66 26.41 -0.19 -9.11
N LEU A 67 26.08 0.25 -7.92
CA LEU A 67 26.88 0.09 -6.71
C LEU A 67 26.01 -0.40 -5.55
N ILE A 68 26.48 -1.42 -4.84
CA ILE A 68 25.98 -1.79 -3.52
C ILE A 68 27.10 -1.55 -2.52
N SER A 69 26.91 -0.57 -1.62
CA SER A 69 27.89 -0.22 -0.58
C SER A 69 27.30 -0.48 0.79
N THR A 70 27.99 -1.26 1.61
CA THR A 70 27.52 -1.57 2.97
C THR A 70 28.54 -1.19 4.03
N ARG A 71 28.04 -0.57 5.09
CA ARG A 71 28.79 -0.26 6.30
C ARG A 71 28.19 -1.05 7.46
N VAL A 72 29.03 -1.76 8.19
CA VAL A 72 28.61 -2.54 9.36
C VAL A 72 29.32 -2.04 10.61
N TRP A 73 28.54 -1.94 11.69
CA TRP A 73 28.98 -1.58 13.03
C TRP A 73 28.61 -2.71 13.98
N VAL A 74 29.60 -3.19 14.74
CA VAL A 74 29.38 -4.20 15.79
C VAL A 74 29.66 -3.60 17.17
N VAL A 75 28.91 -4.05 18.18
CA VAL A 75 29.10 -3.66 19.58
C VAL A 75 30.32 -4.35 20.19
N ASN A 76 30.51 -5.64 19.90
CA ASN A 76 31.62 -6.44 20.39
C ASN A 76 32.57 -6.77 19.23
N GLU A 77 33.87 -6.55 19.41
CA GLU A 77 34.90 -6.89 18.41
C GLU A 77 34.84 -8.38 18.02
N ALA A 78 34.50 -9.27 18.96
CA ALA A 78 34.38 -10.71 18.69
C ALA A 78 33.25 -11.05 17.68
N ASP A 79 32.30 -10.14 17.46
CA ASP A 79 31.20 -10.35 16.51
C ASP A 79 31.64 -10.06 15.07
N LYS A 80 32.75 -9.31 14.90
CA LYS A 80 33.27 -8.90 13.59
C LYS A 80 33.60 -10.08 12.70
N GLU A 81 34.23 -11.11 13.26
CA GLU A 81 34.63 -12.32 12.52
C GLU A 81 33.43 -13.18 12.10
N GLN A 82 32.25 -12.92 12.67
CA GLN A 82 31.03 -13.66 12.37
C GLN A 82 30.08 -12.89 11.42
N VAL A 83 30.43 -11.65 11.05
CA VAL A 83 29.72 -10.94 9.99
C VAL A 83 30.34 -11.34 8.66
N VAL A 84 29.53 -11.94 7.79
CA VAL A 84 29.96 -12.35 6.45
C VAL A 84 29.19 -11.54 5.42
N ILE A 85 29.91 -10.81 4.57
CA ILE A 85 29.35 -10.19 3.38
C ILE A 85 29.80 -11.04 2.19
N SER A 86 28.86 -11.39 1.33
CA SER A 86 29.16 -12.10 0.09
C SER A 86 28.38 -11.51 -1.06
N ALA A 87 29.02 -11.51 -2.23
CA ALA A 87 28.39 -11.16 -3.49
C ALA A 87 28.61 -12.28 -4.49
N SER A 88 27.59 -12.61 -5.27
CA SER A 88 27.67 -13.59 -6.34
C SER A 88 26.94 -13.11 -7.59
N PHE A 89 27.38 -13.60 -8.73
CA PHE A 89 26.87 -13.27 -10.05
C PHE A 89 26.49 -14.58 -10.74
N ASP A 90 25.21 -14.77 -11.03
CA ASP A 90 24.72 -15.95 -11.76
C ASP A 90 23.87 -15.51 -12.94
N LYS A 91 24.39 -15.75 -14.15
CA LYS A 91 23.80 -15.38 -15.46
C LYS A 91 23.48 -13.89 -15.55
N GLU A 92 22.28 -13.52 -15.08
CA GLU A 92 21.68 -12.19 -15.16
C GLU A 92 21.31 -11.64 -13.77
N THR A 93 21.73 -12.32 -12.70
CA THR A 93 21.41 -11.96 -11.32
C THR A 93 22.65 -11.59 -10.52
N HIS A 94 22.62 -10.40 -9.92
CA HIS A 94 23.54 -9.98 -8.88
C HIS A 94 22.92 -10.24 -7.51
N THR A 95 23.55 -11.10 -6.72
CA THR A 95 23.10 -11.40 -5.35
C THR A 95 24.09 -10.83 -4.36
N TYR A 96 23.59 -9.98 -3.46
CA TYR A 96 24.30 -9.47 -2.28
C TYR A 96 23.68 -10.09 -1.03
N HIS A 97 24.53 -10.65 -0.16
CA HIS A 97 24.10 -11.33 1.06
C HIS A 97 24.93 -10.90 2.27
N LEU A 98 24.25 -10.49 3.34
CA LEU A 98 24.84 -10.15 4.65
C LEU A 98 24.38 -11.18 5.70
N GLU A 99 25.30 -12.01 6.18
CA GLU A 99 25.07 -12.96 7.27
C GLU A 99 25.63 -12.41 8.59
N THR A 100 24.87 -12.61 9.66
CA THR A 100 25.26 -12.26 11.03
C THR A 100 24.91 -13.39 12.00
N PRO A 101 25.49 -13.42 13.21
CA PRO A 101 25.17 -14.40 14.24
C PRO A 101 23.67 -14.56 14.53
N LYS A 102 23.22 -15.82 14.64
CA LYS A 102 21.82 -16.17 14.92
C LYS A 102 21.48 -16.10 16.41
N GLU A 103 22.46 -16.28 17.29
CA GLU A 103 22.23 -16.45 18.74
C GLU A 103 22.38 -15.18 19.59
N GLN A 104 22.76 -14.04 19.01
CA GLN A 104 23.08 -12.84 19.78
C GLN A 104 21.89 -12.07 20.36
N CYS A 105 22.15 -11.07 21.20
CA CYS A 105 21.14 -10.11 21.60
C CYS A 105 20.74 -9.23 20.40
N PHE A 106 19.48 -8.82 20.32
CA PHE A 106 19.05 -7.82 19.33
C PHE A 106 19.86 -6.53 19.51
N ASN A 107 20.27 -5.90 18.40
CA ASN A 107 21.06 -4.65 18.31
C ASN A 107 22.57 -4.75 18.57
N ALA A 108 23.15 -5.95 18.64
CA ALA A 108 24.61 -6.11 18.65
C ALA A 108 25.26 -5.67 17.32
N ILE A 109 24.49 -5.73 16.22
CA ILE A 109 24.96 -5.46 14.86
C ILE A 109 24.00 -4.47 14.19
N TYR A 110 24.57 -3.38 13.70
CA TYR A 110 23.88 -2.37 12.90
C TYR A 110 24.53 -2.25 11.52
N TYR A 111 23.72 -2.09 10.48
CA TYR A 111 24.24 -1.89 9.12
C TYR A 111 23.50 -0.80 8.34
N GLU A 112 24.22 -0.22 7.39
CA GLU A 112 23.68 0.73 6.41
C GLU A 112 24.11 0.26 5.04
N THR A 113 23.15 -0.06 4.18
CA THR A 113 23.41 -0.44 2.78
C THR A 113 22.84 0.61 1.85
N MET A 114 23.62 1.03 0.86
CA MET A 114 23.19 1.86 -0.24
C MET A 114 23.17 1.03 -1.50
N VAL A 115 22.03 0.99 -2.21
CA VAL A 115 21.90 0.40 -3.53
C VAL A 115 21.69 1.54 -4.51
N GLN A 116 22.65 1.77 -5.39
CA GLN A 116 22.68 2.90 -6.29
C GLN A 116 22.74 2.42 -7.74
N TYR A 117 21.82 2.93 -8.56
CA TYR A 117 21.85 2.76 -10.02
C TYR A 117 22.38 4.04 -10.67
N PRO A 118 23.13 3.96 -11.77
CA PRO A 118 23.57 5.16 -12.50
C PRO A 118 22.38 5.82 -13.20
N SER A 119 22.42 7.15 -13.35
CA SER A 119 21.38 7.96 -13.99
C SER A 119 21.14 7.62 -15.47
N THR A 120 22.11 6.95 -16.09
CA THR A 120 22.02 6.41 -17.46
C THR A 120 21.18 5.13 -17.53
N THR A 121 20.90 4.47 -16.40
CA THR A 121 20.02 3.30 -16.33
C THR A 121 18.59 3.75 -16.17
N THR A 122 17.83 3.76 -17.27
CA THR A 122 16.42 4.14 -17.25
C THR A 122 15.49 2.99 -16.89
N SER A 123 15.96 1.75 -16.93
CA SER A 123 15.18 0.56 -16.59
C SER A 123 16.01 -0.60 -16.07
N THR A 124 15.41 -1.46 -15.27
CA THR A 124 15.98 -2.71 -14.76
C THR A 124 14.88 -3.78 -14.61
N SER A 125 15.24 -5.07 -14.67
CA SER A 125 14.24 -6.14 -14.67
C SER A 125 13.64 -6.34 -13.28
N SER A 126 14.43 -6.66 -12.26
CA SER A 126 13.88 -6.84 -10.91
C SER A 126 14.82 -6.47 -9.77
N LEU A 127 14.25 -5.94 -8.69
CA LEU A 127 14.95 -5.66 -7.44
C LEU A 127 14.23 -6.34 -6.26
N SER A 128 14.95 -7.12 -5.47
CA SER A 128 14.39 -7.87 -4.33
C SER A 128 15.16 -7.60 -3.05
N PHE A 129 14.44 -7.26 -1.98
CA PHE A 129 15.00 -7.10 -0.62
C PHE A 129 14.40 -8.14 0.33
N SER A 130 15.24 -8.88 1.05
CA SER A 130 14.84 -9.81 2.11
C SER A 130 15.71 -9.58 3.34
N LEU A 131 15.29 -8.67 4.21
CA LEU A 131 16.13 -8.11 5.27
C LEU A 131 15.38 -8.04 6.62
N PRO A 132 15.86 -8.69 7.68
CA PRO A 132 15.26 -8.59 9.01
C PRO A 132 15.55 -7.20 9.62
N ASN A 133 14.60 -6.67 10.39
CA ASN A 133 14.75 -5.47 11.22
C ASN A 133 15.35 -4.25 10.50
N THR A 134 15.00 -4.10 9.22
CA THR A 134 15.63 -3.13 8.34
C THR A 134 14.59 -2.18 7.78
N SER A 135 14.87 -0.88 7.80
CA SER A 135 14.07 0.11 7.09
C SER A 135 14.58 0.31 5.67
N LEU A 136 13.70 0.45 4.69
CA LEU A 136 14.05 0.79 3.31
C LEU A 136 13.56 2.19 2.99
N SER A 137 14.43 3.01 2.39
CA SER A 137 14.08 4.35 1.91
C SER A 137 14.65 4.63 0.53
N GLY A 138 14.01 5.53 -0.22
CA GLY A 138 14.49 5.99 -1.52
C GLY A 138 13.65 7.15 -2.04
N SER A 139 14.26 8.03 -2.82
CA SER A 139 13.61 9.19 -3.44
C SER A 139 14.07 9.36 -4.88
N ASP A 140 13.34 10.18 -5.65
CA ASP A 140 13.68 10.56 -7.03
C ASP A 140 13.81 9.36 -7.98
N LEU A 141 13.02 8.31 -7.71
CA LEU A 141 13.07 7.03 -8.46
C LEU A 141 12.28 7.07 -9.77
N SER A 142 11.67 8.21 -10.13
CA SER A 142 10.75 8.33 -11.28
C SER A 142 11.39 7.99 -12.63
N LYS A 143 12.71 8.22 -12.73
CA LYS A 143 13.49 8.00 -13.96
C LYS A 143 14.02 6.57 -14.11
N LEU A 144 13.84 5.71 -13.11
CA LEU A 144 14.28 4.32 -13.12
C LEU A 144 13.05 3.41 -13.08
N ALA A 145 12.74 2.76 -14.19
CA ALA A 145 11.63 1.83 -14.29
C ALA A 145 12.05 0.42 -13.87
N PHE A 146 11.33 -0.16 -12.91
CA PHE A 146 11.51 -1.55 -12.48
C PHE A 146 10.49 -2.47 -13.17
N GLY A 147 10.91 -3.61 -13.74
CA GLY A 147 9.95 -4.65 -14.12
C GLY A 147 9.26 -5.25 -12.89
N SER A 148 10.01 -5.49 -11.82
CA SER A 148 9.44 -5.87 -10.53
C SER A 148 10.28 -5.35 -9.36
N ILE A 149 9.61 -4.88 -8.31
CA ILE A 149 10.24 -4.61 -7.03
C ILE A 149 9.53 -5.40 -5.93
N LYS A 150 10.31 -6.16 -5.17
CA LYS A 150 9.81 -7.00 -4.08
C LYS A 150 10.55 -6.69 -2.79
N THR A 151 9.81 -6.54 -1.69
CA THR A 151 10.42 -6.44 -0.36
C THR A 151 9.75 -7.40 0.60
N ALA A 152 10.55 -7.98 1.49
CA ALA A 152 10.12 -8.79 2.62
C ALA A 152 10.93 -8.36 3.85
N LEU A 153 10.40 -7.38 4.57
CA LEU A 153 11.01 -6.84 5.80
C LEU A 153 10.23 -7.37 7.02
N SER A 154 10.87 -7.43 8.20
CA SER A 154 10.16 -7.79 9.43
C SER A 154 9.68 -6.56 10.19
N ASN A 155 10.60 -5.67 10.60
CA ASN A 155 10.28 -4.63 11.57
C ASN A 155 10.48 -3.19 11.09
N GLY A 156 11.28 -2.96 10.05
CA GLY A 156 11.51 -1.60 9.57
C GLY A 156 10.43 -1.12 8.59
N SER A 157 10.31 0.20 8.50
CA SER A 157 9.43 0.88 7.59
C SER A 157 9.95 0.86 6.15
N ILE A 158 9.04 0.97 5.19
CA ILE A 158 9.34 1.16 3.78
C ILE A 158 8.85 2.57 3.38
N ALA A 159 9.75 3.42 2.88
CA ALA A 159 9.46 4.79 2.47
C ALA A 159 10.06 5.09 1.10
N LEU A 160 9.30 4.87 0.03
CA LEU A 160 9.78 5.03 -1.35
C LEU A 160 9.01 6.14 -2.06
N GLN A 161 9.71 7.16 -2.56
CA GLN A 161 9.10 8.25 -3.32
C GLN A 161 9.39 8.08 -4.81
N ASP A 162 8.33 8.30 -5.59
CA ASP A 162 8.29 8.31 -7.05
C ASP A 162 8.78 7.01 -7.68
N LEU A 163 8.45 5.88 -7.06
CA LEU A 163 8.84 4.56 -7.53
C LEU A 163 8.06 4.19 -8.79
N ASN A 164 8.76 4.02 -9.92
CA ASN A 164 8.16 3.56 -11.18
C ASN A 164 8.41 2.06 -11.36
N GLY A 165 7.39 1.22 -11.22
CA GLY A 165 7.53 -0.23 -11.31
C GLY A 165 6.34 -0.90 -11.96
N GLU A 166 6.55 -1.89 -12.82
CA GLU A 166 5.43 -2.63 -13.41
C GLU A 166 4.70 -3.47 -12.36
N ILE A 167 5.44 -4.25 -11.57
CA ILE A 167 4.93 -5.01 -10.41
C ILE A 167 5.62 -4.56 -9.14
N THR A 168 4.86 -3.97 -8.20
CA THR A 168 5.37 -3.50 -6.90
C THR A 168 4.77 -4.32 -5.76
N HIS A 169 5.58 -5.15 -5.11
CA HIS A 169 5.19 -5.94 -3.93
C HIS A 169 5.98 -5.48 -2.70
N LEU A 170 5.36 -4.72 -1.81
CA LEU A 170 6.01 -4.20 -0.61
C LEU A 170 5.41 -4.83 0.65
N GLN A 171 6.25 -5.48 1.45
CA GLN A 171 5.80 -6.18 2.65
C GLN A 171 6.72 -5.92 3.84
N THR A 172 6.10 -5.58 4.97
CA THR A 172 6.74 -5.55 6.29
C THR A 172 5.81 -6.19 7.33
N SER A 173 6.28 -6.58 8.51
CA SER A 173 5.39 -7.07 9.58
C SER A 173 4.99 -5.94 10.53
N ASN A 174 5.96 -5.17 11.02
CA ASN A 174 5.73 -4.15 12.05
C ASN A 174 5.95 -2.72 11.56
N GLY A 175 6.64 -2.52 10.43
CA GLY A 175 6.88 -1.20 9.88
C GLY A 175 5.69 -0.62 9.13
N SER A 176 5.68 0.69 8.95
CA SER A 176 4.77 1.34 8.00
C SER A 176 5.25 1.17 6.56
N VAL A 177 4.33 1.26 5.61
CA VAL A 177 4.64 1.38 4.17
C VAL A 177 4.13 2.73 3.69
N SER A 178 5.01 3.53 3.09
CA SER A 178 4.64 4.86 2.61
C SER A 178 5.34 5.23 1.30
N GLY A 179 4.67 6.01 0.44
CA GLY A 179 5.28 6.42 -0.82
C GLY A 179 4.37 7.02 -1.88
N SER A 180 4.99 7.40 -3.00
CA SER A 180 4.35 7.64 -4.29
C SER A 180 4.80 6.59 -5.30
N PHE A 181 3.86 6.02 -6.05
CA PHE A 181 4.09 4.88 -6.94
C PHE A 181 3.47 5.14 -8.32
N ASP A 182 4.16 4.76 -9.39
CA ASP A 182 3.64 4.63 -10.75
C ASP A 182 3.76 3.16 -11.17
N ALA A 183 2.64 2.45 -11.30
CA ALA A 183 2.66 1.01 -11.55
C ALA A 183 1.42 0.44 -12.24
N GLY A 184 1.59 -0.75 -12.85
CA GLY A 184 0.48 -1.58 -13.33
C GLY A 184 -0.13 -2.43 -12.21
N HIS A 185 0.71 -3.02 -11.36
CA HIS A 185 0.29 -3.83 -10.21
C HIS A 185 0.98 -3.40 -8.92
N ILE A 186 0.19 -3.22 -7.86
CA ILE A 186 0.67 -2.86 -6.52
C ILE A 186 0.06 -3.79 -5.47
N ASP A 187 0.93 -4.38 -4.65
CA ASP A 187 0.58 -5.20 -3.50
C ASP A 187 1.33 -4.64 -2.26
N LEU A 188 0.63 -3.93 -1.36
CA LEU A 188 1.20 -3.34 -0.15
C LEU A 188 0.68 -4.05 1.11
N ASN A 189 1.58 -4.59 1.92
CA ASN A 189 1.23 -5.41 3.08
C ASN A 189 2.00 -4.98 4.34
N SER A 190 1.29 -4.81 5.45
CA SER A 190 1.88 -4.68 6.78
C SER A 190 1.02 -5.38 7.82
N THR A 191 1.56 -6.07 8.82
CA THR A 191 0.70 -6.64 9.88
C THR A 191 0.23 -5.52 10.82
N ASN A 192 1.16 -4.70 11.31
CA ASN A 192 0.91 -3.74 12.38
C ASN A 192 1.09 -2.28 11.98
N GLY A 193 1.90 -2.00 10.96
CA GLY A 193 2.14 -0.63 10.52
C GLY A 193 1.04 -0.11 9.59
N SER A 194 0.94 1.22 9.53
CA SER A 194 0.06 1.91 8.59
C SER A 194 0.59 1.83 7.16
N ILE A 195 -0.32 1.91 6.20
CA ILE A 195 0.00 2.03 4.77
C ILE A 195 -0.55 3.35 4.26
N THR A 196 0.32 4.20 3.70
CA THR A 196 -0.06 5.49 3.11
C THR A 196 0.54 5.63 1.71
N ALA A 197 -0.28 5.64 0.67
CA ALA A 197 0.22 5.57 -0.70
C ALA A 197 -0.49 6.55 -1.63
N LYS A 198 0.28 7.27 -2.45
CA LYS A 198 -0.20 7.97 -3.65
C LYS A 198 0.16 7.12 -4.86
N ILE A 199 -0.81 6.76 -5.68
CA ILE A 199 -0.64 5.78 -6.74
C ILE A 199 -1.12 6.36 -8.05
N SER A 200 -0.24 6.45 -9.04
CA SER A 200 -0.60 6.61 -10.44
C SER A 200 -0.69 5.22 -11.07
N VAL A 201 -1.85 4.87 -11.63
CA VAL A 201 -2.08 3.57 -12.25
C VAL A 201 -2.10 3.71 -13.77
N ARG A 202 -1.32 2.86 -14.43
CA ARG A 202 -1.30 2.64 -15.87
C ARG A 202 -1.74 1.22 -16.20
N ASP A 203 -2.05 0.95 -17.47
CA ASP A 203 -2.29 -0.42 -17.93
C ASP A 203 -1.11 -1.33 -17.62
N ALA A 204 -1.42 -2.51 -17.09
CA ALA A 204 -0.43 -3.55 -16.87
C ALA A 204 0.09 -4.08 -18.22
N GLN A 205 1.40 -4.24 -18.32
CA GLN A 205 2.10 -4.72 -19.51
C GLN A 205 1.78 -6.18 -19.83
N ASP A 206 1.39 -6.98 -18.82
CA ASP A 206 0.91 -8.34 -19.00
C ASP A 206 -0.49 -8.41 -19.64
N GLY A 207 -1.10 -7.23 -19.88
CA GLY A 207 -2.44 -7.09 -20.39
C GLY A 207 -3.50 -7.51 -19.38
N SER A 208 -3.20 -7.76 -18.12
CA SER A 208 -4.26 -7.99 -17.13
C SER A 208 -4.89 -6.65 -16.70
N GLN A 209 -5.94 -6.71 -15.90
CA GLN A 209 -6.50 -5.50 -15.29
C GLN A 209 -5.53 -4.99 -14.23
N SER A 210 -5.18 -3.69 -14.28
CA SER A 210 -4.32 -3.07 -13.29
C SER A 210 -4.91 -3.23 -11.89
N ARG A 211 -4.05 -3.49 -10.90
CA ARG A 211 -4.50 -3.91 -9.57
C ARG A 211 -3.78 -3.20 -8.45
N ILE A 212 -4.53 -2.84 -7.42
CA ILE A 212 -4.00 -2.34 -6.15
C ILE A 212 -4.59 -3.20 -5.04
N ASN A 213 -3.76 -3.99 -4.36
CA ASN A 213 -4.14 -4.68 -3.14
C ASN A 213 -3.38 -4.08 -1.96
N THR A 214 -4.11 -3.66 -0.94
CA THR A 214 -3.52 -3.17 0.31
C THR A 214 -4.11 -3.90 1.50
N ARG A 215 -3.24 -4.34 2.41
CA ARG A 215 -3.67 -5.10 3.57
C ARG A 215 -2.89 -4.75 4.83
N THR A 216 -3.63 -4.57 5.92
CA THR A 216 -3.07 -4.57 7.26
C THR A 216 -3.96 -5.24 8.29
N THR A 217 -3.42 -5.58 9.45
CA THR A 217 -4.24 -6.08 10.57
C THR A 217 -4.57 -4.95 11.52
N ASN A 218 -3.57 -4.18 11.94
CA ASN A 218 -3.74 -3.16 12.99
C ASN A 218 -3.50 -1.72 12.51
N GLY A 219 -2.81 -1.54 11.38
CA GLY A 219 -2.52 -0.22 10.84
C GLY A 219 -3.73 0.45 10.18
N ARG A 220 -3.67 1.78 10.06
CA ARG A 220 -4.57 2.51 9.16
C ARG A 220 -4.13 2.34 7.70
N LEU A 221 -5.09 2.34 6.78
CA LEU A 221 -4.87 2.44 5.34
C LEU A 221 -5.29 3.84 4.87
N ASP A 222 -4.45 4.46 4.06
CA ASP A 222 -4.69 5.78 3.46
C ASP A 222 -4.17 5.79 2.02
N ILE A 223 -5.04 5.45 1.06
CA ILE A 223 -4.65 5.16 -0.32
C ILE A 223 -5.34 6.12 -1.26
N HIS A 224 -4.56 6.84 -2.07
CA HIS A 224 -5.05 7.73 -3.11
C HIS A 224 -4.58 7.22 -4.46
N ALA A 225 -5.50 6.78 -5.31
CA ALA A 225 -5.21 6.26 -6.63
C ALA A 225 -5.68 7.22 -7.73
N ARG A 226 -4.89 7.37 -8.78
CA ARG A 226 -5.23 8.07 -10.01
C ARG A 226 -5.04 7.10 -11.18
N ALA A 227 -6.13 6.60 -11.74
CA ALA A 227 -6.10 5.70 -12.89
C ALA A 227 -6.24 6.52 -14.16
N THR A 228 -5.12 7.08 -14.68
CA THR A 228 -5.17 8.05 -15.78
C THR A 228 -5.36 7.43 -17.15
N GLN A 229 -4.86 6.20 -17.34
CA GLN A 229 -4.81 5.51 -18.63
C GLN A 229 -4.90 3.99 -18.42
N THR A 230 -6.09 3.50 -18.07
CA THR A 230 -6.34 2.07 -17.97
C THR A 230 -7.38 1.66 -19.00
N THR A 231 -7.02 0.93 -20.04
CA THR A 231 -8.00 0.34 -20.98
C THR A 231 -8.84 -0.74 -20.30
N ARG A 232 -8.28 -1.44 -19.31
CA ARG A 232 -8.94 -2.58 -18.64
C ARG A 232 -9.58 -2.24 -17.30
N GLY A 233 -9.67 -0.95 -16.97
CA GLY A 233 -10.18 -0.46 -15.69
C GLY A 233 -9.22 -0.75 -14.53
N LEU A 234 -9.69 -0.48 -13.31
CA LEU A 234 -8.91 -0.68 -12.08
C LEU A 234 -9.58 -1.71 -11.18
N TRP A 235 -8.80 -2.67 -10.67
CA TRP A 235 -9.20 -3.51 -9.55
C TRP A 235 -8.50 -3.07 -8.27
N MET A 236 -9.25 -2.68 -7.24
CA MET A 236 -8.71 -2.21 -5.98
C MET A 236 -9.32 -2.99 -4.80
N ASN A 237 -8.47 -3.51 -3.93
CA ASN A 237 -8.89 -4.23 -2.71
C ASN A 237 -8.09 -3.75 -1.50
N ASN A 238 -8.76 -3.05 -0.58
CA ASN A 238 -8.16 -2.46 0.61
C ASN A 238 -8.77 -3.09 1.86
N SER A 239 -7.96 -3.71 2.71
CA SER A 239 -8.47 -4.43 3.88
C SER A 239 -7.65 -4.17 5.15
N SER A 240 -8.34 -3.81 6.24
CA SER A 240 -7.73 -3.71 7.57
C SER A 240 -8.55 -4.45 8.61
N THR A 241 -7.99 -5.22 9.54
CA THR A 241 -8.84 -5.81 10.60
C THR A 241 -9.33 -4.74 11.58
N ASN A 242 -8.41 -3.90 12.09
CA ASN A 242 -8.69 -3.00 13.20
C ASN A 242 -8.52 -1.52 12.87
N GLY A 243 -7.72 -1.18 11.87
CA GLY A 243 -7.45 0.21 11.53
C GLY A 243 -8.48 0.81 10.59
N ARG A 244 -8.54 2.15 10.59
CA ARG A 244 -9.33 2.92 9.62
C ARG A 244 -8.84 2.65 8.20
N VAL A 245 -9.78 2.60 7.25
CA VAL A 245 -9.51 2.48 5.81
C VAL A 245 -10.00 3.74 5.13
N THR A 246 -9.10 4.51 4.52
CA THR A 246 -9.41 5.70 3.71
C THR A 246 -8.93 5.44 2.28
N VAL A 247 -9.82 5.59 1.30
CA VAL A 247 -9.55 5.33 -0.12
C VAL A 247 -10.06 6.48 -0.96
N GLY A 248 -9.15 7.16 -1.65
CA GLY A 248 -9.44 8.11 -2.71
C GLY A 248 -9.16 7.49 -4.08
N ALA A 249 -10.04 7.65 -5.07
CA ALA A 249 -9.76 7.25 -6.44
C ALA A 249 -10.28 8.27 -7.46
N LEU A 250 -9.39 8.76 -8.32
CA LEU A 250 -9.75 9.47 -9.56
C LEU A 250 -9.63 8.51 -10.73
N LEU A 251 -10.76 8.18 -11.34
CA LEU A 251 -10.86 7.22 -12.42
C LEU A 251 -11.07 7.97 -13.75
N ASN A 252 -10.21 7.70 -14.74
CA ASN A 252 -10.44 8.11 -16.13
C ASN A 252 -11.12 6.98 -16.93
N LYS A 253 -11.43 7.29 -18.19
CA LYS A 253 -12.01 6.36 -19.15
C LYS A 253 -11.21 5.05 -19.31
N ALA A 254 -11.95 3.96 -19.36
CA ALA A 254 -11.56 2.58 -19.58
C ALA A 254 -12.64 1.85 -20.37
N ASP A 255 -12.27 0.72 -20.98
CA ASP A 255 -13.20 -0.12 -21.74
C ASP A 255 -13.87 -1.19 -20.85
N ARG A 256 -13.42 -1.34 -19.60
CA ARG A 256 -13.90 -2.37 -18.66
C ARG A 256 -14.26 -1.79 -17.31
N THR A 257 -15.06 -2.58 -16.58
CA THR A 257 -15.50 -2.28 -15.23
C THR A 257 -14.34 -2.04 -14.28
N SER A 258 -14.42 -0.97 -13.50
CA SER A 258 -13.54 -0.78 -12.34
C SER A 258 -14.21 -1.29 -11.07
N VAL A 259 -13.44 -1.93 -10.20
CA VAL A 259 -13.91 -2.58 -8.97
C VAL A 259 -13.13 -2.03 -7.80
N ILE A 260 -13.80 -1.46 -6.81
CA ILE A 260 -13.17 -0.90 -5.61
C ILE A 260 -13.79 -1.53 -4.36
N HIS A 261 -13.00 -2.30 -3.63
CA HIS A 261 -13.38 -2.96 -2.39
C HIS A 261 -12.63 -2.34 -1.20
N SER A 262 -13.36 -1.98 -0.14
CA SER A 262 -12.79 -1.43 1.10
C SER A 262 -13.44 -2.07 2.33
N THR A 263 -12.67 -2.80 3.14
CA THR A 263 -13.22 -3.61 4.23
C THR A 263 -12.43 -3.44 5.53
N THR A 264 -13.13 -3.37 6.66
CA THR A 264 -12.51 -3.51 7.98
C THR A 264 -13.43 -4.08 9.04
N ASN A 265 -12.93 -4.81 10.05
CA ASN A 265 -13.83 -5.31 11.10
C ASN A 265 -14.20 -4.21 12.09
N ASN A 266 -13.23 -3.40 12.52
CA ASN A 266 -13.42 -2.46 13.63
C ASN A 266 -13.19 -0.98 13.27
N GLY A 267 -12.47 -0.70 12.19
CA GLY A 267 -12.14 0.66 11.79
C GLY A 267 -13.26 1.38 11.06
N LYS A 268 -13.15 2.71 10.96
CA LYS A 268 -13.98 3.49 10.03
C LYS A 268 -13.57 3.18 8.58
N VAL A 269 -14.53 3.13 7.66
CA VAL A 269 -14.28 3.12 6.21
C VAL A 269 -14.66 4.47 5.63
N GLU A 270 -13.76 5.08 4.87
CA GLU A 270 -14.01 6.29 4.11
C GLU A 270 -13.58 6.09 2.67
N VAL A 271 -14.49 6.33 1.73
CA VAL A 271 -14.24 6.18 0.30
C VAL A 271 -14.67 7.45 -0.41
N ASP A 272 -13.77 8.02 -1.20
CA ASP A 272 -14.04 9.14 -2.11
C ASP A 272 -13.64 8.74 -3.53
N ILE A 273 -14.61 8.60 -4.43
CA ILE A 273 -14.37 8.18 -5.81
C ILE A 273 -14.93 9.24 -6.74
N ASP A 274 -14.05 9.75 -7.59
CA ASP A 274 -14.43 10.53 -8.77
C ASP A 274 -14.34 9.62 -10.01
N ALA A 275 -15.51 9.25 -10.53
CA ALA A 275 -15.66 8.49 -11.77
C ALA A 275 -16.34 9.32 -12.87
N SER A 276 -16.39 10.65 -12.72
CA SER A 276 -17.12 11.57 -13.60
C SER A 276 -16.65 11.53 -15.06
N GLN A 277 -15.41 11.10 -15.29
CA GLN A 277 -14.79 11.05 -16.61
C GLN A 277 -14.69 9.64 -17.20
N THR A 278 -15.21 8.63 -16.51
CA THR A 278 -14.97 7.24 -16.89
C THR A 278 -15.87 6.78 -18.03
N GLY A 279 -17.19 6.96 -17.89
CA GLY A 279 -18.18 6.39 -18.82
C GLY A 279 -18.22 4.85 -18.80
N GLN A 280 -17.50 4.19 -17.87
CA GLN A 280 -17.42 2.73 -17.75
C GLN A 280 -18.24 2.21 -16.56
N PRO A 281 -18.62 0.93 -16.52
CA PRO A 281 -19.24 0.38 -15.33
C PRO A 281 -18.34 0.51 -14.09
N LEU A 282 -18.93 0.81 -12.94
CA LEU A 282 -18.23 0.92 -11.67
C LEU A 282 -18.88 0.02 -10.62
N GLU A 283 -18.07 -0.78 -9.93
CA GLU A 283 -18.49 -1.58 -8.78
C GLU A 283 -17.75 -1.11 -7.52
N VAL A 284 -18.50 -0.80 -6.46
CA VAL A 284 -17.95 -0.37 -5.18
C VAL A 284 -18.53 -1.23 -4.06
N LYS A 285 -17.66 -1.93 -3.31
CA LYS A 285 -18.05 -2.63 -2.09
C LYS A 285 -17.36 -2.06 -0.87
N GLN A 286 -18.13 -1.79 0.17
CA GLN A 286 -17.62 -1.29 1.44
C GLN A 286 -18.22 -2.12 2.57
N SER A 287 -17.40 -2.55 3.53
CA SER A 287 -17.94 -3.29 4.66
C SER A 287 -17.20 -3.06 5.98
N THR A 288 -17.97 -3.00 7.08
CA THR A 288 -17.38 -3.08 8.42
C THR A 288 -18.29 -3.61 9.49
N SER A 289 -17.78 -4.38 10.46
CA SER A 289 -18.61 -4.86 11.57
C SER A 289 -18.98 -3.73 12.53
N ASN A 290 -18.02 -2.90 12.93
CA ASN A 290 -18.20 -1.97 14.04
C ASN A 290 -17.97 -0.49 13.73
N GLY A 291 -17.27 -0.16 12.64
CA GLY A 291 -16.98 1.24 12.32
C GLY A 291 -18.05 1.93 11.49
N ALA A 292 -18.01 3.25 11.44
CA ALA A 292 -18.83 4.00 10.49
C ALA A 292 -18.29 3.83 9.05
N ILE A 293 -19.18 3.95 8.08
CA ILE A 293 -18.82 4.05 6.66
C ILE A 293 -19.23 5.42 6.13
N ARG A 294 -18.32 6.11 5.45
CA ARG A 294 -18.61 7.32 4.66
C ARG A 294 -18.20 7.11 3.22
N SER A 295 -19.10 7.38 2.28
CA SER A 295 -18.87 7.19 0.85
C SER A 295 -19.29 8.41 0.05
N ASN A 296 -18.35 9.09 -0.60
CA ASN A 296 -18.61 10.16 -1.54
C ASN A 296 -18.31 9.62 -2.96
N LEU A 297 -19.33 9.35 -3.78
CA LEU A 297 -19.07 8.84 -5.13
C LEU A 297 -19.66 9.81 -6.16
N MET A 298 -18.81 10.34 -7.03
CA MET A 298 -19.22 11.19 -8.15
C MET A 298 -19.28 10.33 -9.42
N ILE A 299 -20.50 10.03 -9.86
CA ILE A 299 -20.78 9.11 -10.98
C ILE A 299 -21.76 9.81 -11.94
N PRO A 300 -21.48 9.84 -13.25
CA PRO A 300 -22.41 10.30 -14.28
C PRO A 300 -23.74 9.54 -14.24
N VAL A 301 -24.84 10.21 -14.59
CA VAL A 301 -26.21 9.66 -14.52
C VAL A 301 -26.40 8.47 -15.47
N ASP A 302 -25.71 8.48 -16.60
CA ASP A 302 -25.74 7.49 -17.67
C ASP A 302 -24.75 6.32 -17.46
N GLN A 303 -23.92 6.38 -16.43
CA GLN A 303 -22.91 5.37 -16.16
C GLN A 303 -23.48 4.23 -15.29
N PRO A 304 -23.37 2.96 -15.73
CA PRO A 304 -23.74 1.82 -14.90
C PRO A 304 -22.94 1.75 -13.60
N PHE A 305 -23.63 1.67 -12.47
CA PHE A 305 -23.00 1.59 -11.15
C PHE A 305 -23.64 0.53 -10.25
N GLN A 306 -22.80 -0.25 -9.58
CA GLN A 306 -23.19 -1.20 -8.55
C GLN A 306 -22.49 -0.89 -7.23
N GLY A 307 -23.25 -0.44 -6.23
CA GLY A 307 -22.76 -0.18 -4.88
C GLY A 307 -23.27 -1.19 -3.87
N HIS A 308 -22.40 -1.74 -3.02
CA HIS A 308 -22.80 -2.53 -1.84
C HIS A 308 -22.06 -2.02 -0.61
N ILE A 309 -22.76 -1.37 0.30
CA ILE A 309 -22.19 -0.81 1.53
C ILE A 309 -22.88 -1.43 2.74
N GLN A 310 -22.13 -2.06 3.63
CA GLN A 310 -22.69 -2.84 4.72
C GLN A 310 -21.96 -2.62 6.05
N THR A 311 -22.72 -2.46 7.13
CA THR A 311 -22.16 -2.54 8.48
C THR A 311 -23.06 -3.27 9.47
N SER A 312 -22.51 -3.81 10.56
CA SER A 312 -23.34 -4.41 11.62
C SER A 312 -23.72 -3.38 12.67
N ASN A 313 -22.77 -2.61 13.17
CA ASN A 313 -22.96 -1.72 14.32
C ASN A 313 -22.64 -0.24 14.03
N GLY A 314 -22.17 0.09 12.83
CA GLY A 314 -21.80 1.46 12.46
C GLY A 314 -22.87 2.23 11.70
N SER A 315 -22.71 3.54 11.62
CA SER A 315 -23.52 4.37 10.73
C SER A 315 -22.98 4.31 9.30
N ILE A 316 -23.86 4.39 8.30
CA ILE A 316 -23.48 4.59 6.91
C ILE A 316 -23.88 6.00 6.49
N GLU A 317 -22.99 6.76 5.86
CA GLU A 317 -23.29 7.99 5.13
C GLU A 317 -22.80 7.83 3.69
N ALA A 318 -23.70 7.96 2.71
CA ALA A 318 -23.33 7.89 1.29
C ALA A 318 -23.83 9.12 0.53
N ASN A 319 -23.16 9.50 -0.56
CA ASN A 319 -23.59 10.53 -1.50
C ASN A 319 -23.57 10.02 -2.93
N LEU A 320 -24.75 9.74 -3.50
CA LEU A 320 -24.93 8.89 -4.68
C LEU A 320 -26.34 8.96 -5.28
N GLY A 321 -26.52 8.50 -6.54
CA GLY A 321 -27.78 8.31 -7.29
C GLY A 321 -28.79 7.28 -6.74
N SER A 322 -29.36 6.40 -7.59
CA SER A 322 -30.45 5.44 -7.25
C SER A 322 -30.09 4.36 -6.23
N PHE A 323 -31.02 4.00 -5.34
CA PHE A 323 -30.72 3.37 -4.04
C PHE A 323 -31.77 2.41 -3.45
N ASP A 324 -31.27 1.48 -2.64
CA ASP A 324 -31.96 0.60 -1.69
C ASP A 324 -31.22 0.64 -0.34
N LEU A 325 -31.87 1.15 0.70
CA LEU A 325 -31.37 1.28 2.06
C LEU A 325 -32.17 0.36 2.97
N SER A 326 -31.49 -0.36 3.85
CA SER A 326 -32.11 -1.18 4.87
C SER A 326 -31.35 -1.10 6.18
N THR A 327 -32.08 -1.15 7.30
CA THR A 327 -31.52 -1.34 8.63
C THR A 327 -32.39 -2.32 9.42
N SER A 328 -31.82 -3.15 10.30
CA SER A 328 -32.66 -4.03 11.14
C SER A 328 -33.20 -3.36 12.40
N HIS A 329 -32.46 -2.43 13.01
CA HIS A 329 -32.87 -1.82 14.29
C HIS A 329 -32.78 -0.28 14.34
N SER A 330 -32.59 0.41 13.21
CA SER A 330 -32.35 1.86 13.21
C SER A 330 -33.18 2.63 12.17
N SER A 331 -32.78 3.87 11.88
CA SER A 331 -33.39 4.73 10.86
C SER A 331 -32.57 4.76 9.59
N ALA A 332 -33.26 4.65 8.45
CA ALA A 332 -32.75 5.01 7.14
C ALA A 332 -33.20 6.44 6.79
N ILE A 333 -32.27 7.31 6.48
CA ILE A 333 -32.47 8.72 6.14
C ILE A 333 -32.03 8.91 4.69
N VAL A 334 -32.83 9.62 3.91
CA VAL A 334 -32.48 10.03 2.55
C VAL A 334 -32.78 11.52 2.43
N GLU A 335 -31.78 12.32 2.07
CA GLU A 335 -31.86 13.79 1.96
C GLU A 335 -31.35 14.24 0.59
N GLY A 336 -32.17 14.94 -0.20
CA GLY A 336 -31.78 15.44 -1.54
C GLY A 336 -32.95 16.01 -2.33
N THR A 337 -32.66 16.63 -3.47
CA THR A 337 -33.67 17.05 -4.46
C THR A 337 -33.86 15.99 -5.55
N ASP A 338 -34.99 16.03 -6.24
CA ASP A 338 -35.31 15.16 -7.39
C ASP A 338 -35.34 13.66 -7.06
N LEU A 339 -35.80 13.34 -5.85
CA LEU A 339 -35.88 11.97 -5.34
C LEU A 339 -37.28 11.39 -5.55
N THR A 340 -37.32 10.20 -6.15
CA THR A 340 -38.51 9.36 -6.23
C THR A 340 -38.31 8.16 -5.32
N LEU A 341 -39.09 8.07 -4.24
CA LEU A 341 -39.07 6.93 -3.31
C LEU A 341 -40.13 5.91 -3.70
N THR A 342 -39.71 4.68 -3.97
CA THR A 342 -40.60 3.52 -4.17
C THR A 342 -40.90 2.80 -2.84
N LYS A 343 -40.04 2.96 -1.84
CA LYS A 343 -40.25 2.48 -0.46
C LYS A 343 -39.76 3.54 0.52
N ASN A 344 -40.56 3.87 1.53
CA ASN A 344 -40.26 4.96 2.46
C ASN A 344 -40.60 4.64 3.93
N ASN A 345 -40.04 3.56 4.48
CA ASN A 345 -40.26 3.15 5.87
C ASN A 345 -39.15 3.69 6.79
N LYS A 346 -39.36 3.66 8.10
CA LYS A 346 -38.33 4.10 9.08
C LYS A 346 -37.00 3.38 8.87
N SER A 347 -37.04 2.07 8.71
CA SER A 347 -35.86 1.22 8.63
C SER A 347 -35.46 0.82 7.21
N ALA A 348 -36.25 1.18 6.19
CA ALA A 348 -35.94 0.82 4.81
C ALA A 348 -36.44 1.89 3.82
N LYS A 349 -35.56 2.32 2.92
CA LYS A 349 -35.87 3.30 1.87
C LYS A 349 -35.43 2.72 0.54
N GLN A 350 -36.22 2.87 -0.50
CA GLN A 350 -35.85 2.48 -1.86
C GLN A 350 -36.30 3.59 -2.79
N GLY A 351 -35.50 3.92 -3.79
CA GLY A 351 -35.82 5.01 -4.70
C GLY A 351 -34.73 5.29 -5.71
N TYR A 352 -34.93 6.36 -6.46
CA TYR A 352 -33.97 6.86 -7.43
C TYR A 352 -33.97 8.38 -7.46
N ARG A 353 -32.88 8.95 -8.00
CA ARG A 353 -32.79 10.38 -8.29
C ARG A 353 -32.87 10.57 -9.82
N GLY A 354 -33.77 11.43 -10.28
CA GLY A 354 -33.97 11.69 -11.72
C GLY A 354 -34.81 10.60 -12.40
N ALA A 355 -34.37 10.10 -13.56
CA ALA A 355 -35.01 9.00 -14.27
C ALA A 355 -34.56 7.64 -13.72
N GLU A 356 -35.42 6.62 -13.82
CA GLU A 356 -35.06 5.24 -13.48
C GLU A 356 -33.88 4.79 -14.35
N GLY A 357 -32.72 4.58 -13.73
CA GLY A 357 -31.46 4.24 -14.41
C GLY A 357 -30.94 2.85 -14.00
N PRO A 358 -29.95 2.30 -14.73
CA PRO A 358 -29.39 0.98 -14.45
C PRO A 358 -28.57 0.90 -13.16
N SER A 359 -28.30 2.04 -12.51
CA SER A 359 -27.48 2.12 -11.31
C SER A 359 -28.24 1.65 -10.08
N GLN A 360 -27.59 0.86 -9.23
CA GLN A 360 -28.17 0.35 -7.99
C GLN A 360 -27.15 0.46 -6.87
N ILE A 361 -27.51 1.13 -5.76
CA ILE A 361 -26.81 0.98 -4.49
C ILE A 361 -27.63 0.23 -3.47
N LYS A 362 -27.01 -0.71 -2.77
CA LYS A 362 -27.54 -1.35 -1.57
C LYS A 362 -26.77 -0.90 -0.33
N LEU A 363 -27.46 -0.27 0.61
CA LEU A 363 -26.95 0.10 1.94
C LEU A 363 -27.61 -0.80 3.01
N SER A 364 -26.84 -1.42 3.89
CA SER A 364 -27.39 -2.22 5.00
C SER A 364 -26.68 -1.97 6.34
N SER A 365 -27.45 -1.74 7.41
CA SER A 365 -26.93 -1.68 8.79
C SER A 365 -27.74 -2.51 9.78
N SER A 366 -27.12 -3.32 10.65
CA SER A 366 -27.92 -4.10 11.61
C SER A 366 -28.46 -3.22 12.76
N ASN A 367 -27.61 -2.42 13.39
CA ASN A 367 -27.92 -1.77 14.66
C ASN A 367 -27.82 -0.24 14.64
N SER A 368 -27.53 0.36 13.49
CA SER A 368 -27.20 1.79 13.38
C SER A 368 -27.83 2.45 12.17
N SER A 369 -27.84 3.79 12.15
CA SER A 369 -28.53 4.56 11.13
C SER A 369 -27.81 4.50 9.79
N VAL A 370 -28.58 4.55 8.71
CA VAL A 370 -28.07 4.70 7.35
C VAL A 370 -28.58 6.02 6.81
N ALA A 371 -27.69 6.85 6.30
CA ALA A 371 -28.02 8.12 5.66
C ALA A 371 -27.50 8.12 4.21
N LEU A 372 -28.33 8.57 3.29
CA LEU A 372 -27.96 8.88 1.92
C LEU A 372 -28.24 10.36 1.68
N ARG A 373 -27.21 11.12 1.29
CA ARG A 373 -27.28 12.57 1.09
C ARG A 373 -26.83 12.92 -0.31
N PHE A 374 -27.63 13.62 -1.07
CA PHE A 374 -27.28 14.04 -2.43
C PHE A 374 -26.71 15.45 -2.41
N TYR A 375 -25.48 15.61 -2.88
CA TYR A 375 -24.88 16.93 -3.10
C TYR A 375 -24.78 17.23 -4.62
N PRO A 376 -24.78 18.51 -5.03
CA PRO A 376 -24.47 18.90 -6.41
C PRO A 376 -23.08 18.40 -6.83
N ALA A 377 -22.90 18.09 -8.12
CA ALA A 377 -21.59 17.75 -8.68
C ALA A 377 -20.61 18.93 -8.49
N GLY A 378 -19.36 18.65 -8.10
CA GLY A 378 -18.32 19.67 -7.88
C GLY A 378 -18.05 20.08 -6.42
N GLU A 379 -18.80 19.57 -5.45
CA GLU A 379 -18.51 19.78 -4.01
C GLU A 379 -17.80 18.58 -3.33
N SER A 380 -17.34 17.57 -4.10
CA SER A 380 -16.64 16.42 -3.51
C SER A 380 -15.28 16.83 -2.92
N LEU A 381 -14.89 16.19 -1.81
CA LEU A 381 -13.61 16.46 -1.15
C LEU A 381 -12.43 15.96 -1.99
N ALA A 382 -12.60 14.89 -2.78
CA ALA A 382 -11.58 14.40 -3.72
C ALA A 382 -11.07 15.45 -4.71
N ALA A 383 -11.88 16.44 -5.10
CA ALA A 383 -11.44 17.50 -6.01
C ALA A 383 -10.56 18.58 -5.35
N LYS A 384 -10.53 18.66 -4.01
CA LYS A 384 -9.82 19.73 -3.26
C LYS A 384 -8.37 19.41 -2.91
N GLU A 385 -7.93 18.16 -3.06
CA GLU A 385 -6.56 17.72 -2.69
C GLU A 385 -5.73 17.22 -3.90
N GLY A 386 -6.24 17.43 -5.13
CA GLY A 386 -5.58 17.05 -6.39
C GLY A 386 -4.48 18.01 -6.84
#